data_AF-A0A9X9Q9Y2-F1
#
_entry.id   AF-A0A9X9Q9Y2-F1
#
_cell.length_a   1.000
_cell.length_b   1.000
_cell.length_c   1.000
_cell.angle_alpha   90.00
_cell.angle_beta   90.00
_cell.angle_gamma   90.00
#
_symmetry.space_group_name_H-M   'P 1'
#
loop_
_entity.id
_entity.type
_entity.pdbx_description
1 polymer ?
#
loop_
_entity_poly.entity_id
_entity_poly.type
_entity_poly.pdbx_seq_one_letter_code
_entity_poly.pdbx_strand_id
1 'polypeptide(L)'
;MTTGRLQSGVNTLQGFKEDKRNKVTPVLYLNYGPYSSYAPHYDSTFANISKDDSDLIYSAYGEDSDLPSDFSIHEFLATCQDYPYVMADSLLDVLTKGGHSRTLQELEMSSPEDDSQTGSLDSEKEMEITEIEPAGRLDSSSRDRLTALKAVTNFGAPVEVFDSEEAEMFQRKLDETTRLLRELQEAQNERLSTRPPPNMICLLGPSYREMHLAEQVTNNLKELAQQVTPGDIVSTYGVRKAMGISIPSPIVENNFVDLTEDFEELKKTGVAECGPDGI
;
A
#
# COMPACT_ATOMS: atom_id res chain seq x y z
N MET A 1 34.59 -6.98 7.62
CA MET A 1 35.17 -8.21 8.19
C MET A 1 34.62 -8.41 9.60
N THR A 2 33.75 -9.39 9.81
CA THR A 2 33.26 -9.80 11.14
C THR A 2 34.14 -10.95 11.67
N THR A 3 35.41 -10.67 11.94
CA THR A 3 36.34 -11.66 12.50
C THR A 3 36.41 -11.51 14.01
N GLY A 4 35.44 -12.07 14.72
CA GLY A 4 35.44 -12.19 16.18
C GLY A 4 34.52 -13.34 16.61
N ARG A 5 34.94 -14.13 17.61
CA ARG A 5 34.09 -15.19 18.19
C ARG A 5 32.84 -14.55 18.79
N LEU A 6 31.66 -14.98 18.34
CA LEU A 6 30.38 -14.56 18.93
C LEU A 6 30.36 -14.95 20.41
N GLN A 7 30.13 -13.97 21.28
CA GLN A 7 29.93 -14.26 22.69
C GLN A 7 28.59 -14.98 22.86
N SER A 8 28.59 -16.07 23.63
CA SER A 8 27.38 -16.80 23.98
C SER A 8 26.41 -15.86 24.69
N GLY A 9 25.18 -15.73 24.18
CA GLY A 9 24.14 -14.85 24.75
C GLY A 9 23.83 -13.60 23.92
N VAL A 10 24.57 -13.33 22.83
CA VAL A 10 24.24 -12.23 21.93
C VAL A 10 23.21 -12.71 20.90
N ASN A 11 21.97 -12.26 21.01
CA ASN A 11 20.86 -12.69 20.14
C ASN A 11 20.75 -11.89 18.83
N THR A 12 21.58 -10.86 18.66
CA THR A 12 21.63 -10.04 17.44
C THR A 12 23.06 -9.96 16.92
N LEU A 13 23.27 -10.22 15.62
CA LEU A 13 24.56 -9.93 15.00
C LEU A 13 24.78 -8.41 15.08
N GLN A 14 25.99 -7.98 15.47
CA GLN A 14 26.36 -6.57 15.39
C GLN A 14 26.06 -6.10 13.97
N GLY A 15 25.15 -5.12 13.84
CA GLY A 15 24.62 -4.68 12.56
C GLY A 15 25.74 -4.31 11.59
N PHE A 16 25.46 -4.40 10.30
CA PHE A 16 26.43 -4.03 9.27
C PHE A 16 26.85 -2.57 9.46
N LYS A 17 28.10 -2.37 9.84
CA LYS A 17 28.74 -1.06 9.88
C LYS A 17 29.61 -0.97 8.64
N GLU A 18 29.16 -0.16 7.69
CA GLU A 18 29.91 0.13 6.47
C GLU A 18 31.31 0.66 6.84
N ASP A 19 32.33 0.11 6.18
CA ASP A 19 33.70 0.61 6.37
C ASP A 19 33.75 2.02 5.79
N LYS A 20 34.37 2.97 6.50
CA LYS A 20 34.52 4.34 5.99
C LYS A 20 35.24 4.38 4.63
N ARG A 21 36.06 3.36 4.33
CA ARG A 21 36.75 3.20 3.04
C ARG A 21 35.83 2.86 1.88
N ASN A 22 34.61 2.37 2.15
CA ASN A 22 33.62 2.06 1.12
C ASN A 22 32.69 3.24 0.80
N LYS A 23 32.77 4.34 1.56
CA LYS A 23 32.02 5.55 1.23
C LYS A 23 32.64 6.20 -0.01
N VAL A 24 31.89 6.27 -1.10
CA VAL A 24 32.27 7.02 -2.30
C VAL A 24 32.08 8.52 -2.03
N THR A 25 33.07 9.33 -2.40
CA THR A 25 33.05 10.79 -2.27
C THR A 25 33.36 11.38 -3.65
N PRO A 26 32.35 11.93 -4.35
CA PRO A 26 32.55 12.53 -5.67
C PRO A 26 33.36 13.83 -5.60
N VAL A 27 33.76 14.32 -6.78
CA VAL A 27 34.36 15.65 -6.95
C VAL A 27 33.33 16.74 -6.64
N LEU A 28 33.74 17.80 -5.95
CA LEU A 28 32.87 18.92 -5.61
C LEU A 28 32.81 19.91 -6.77
N TYR A 29 31.63 20.17 -7.34
CA TYR A 29 31.44 21.19 -8.35
C TYR A 29 31.29 22.59 -7.73
N LEU A 30 31.98 23.57 -8.32
CA LEU A 30 32.03 24.94 -7.80
C LEU A 30 31.30 25.89 -8.76
N ASN A 31 30.38 26.70 -8.22
CA ASN A 31 29.68 27.74 -8.97
C ASN A 31 30.08 29.12 -8.46
N TYR A 32 30.82 29.87 -9.30
CA TYR A 32 31.30 31.22 -9.00
C TYR A 32 30.39 32.33 -9.57
N GLY A 33 29.21 31.99 -10.09
CA GLY A 33 28.25 32.95 -10.63
C GLY A 33 28.56 33.49 -12.04
N PRO A 34 27.79 34.49 -12.51
CA PRO A 34 27.92 35.02 -13.87
C PRO A 34 29.30 35.63 -14.17
N TYR A 35 29.76 35.49 -15.42
CA TYR A 35 31.05 36.00 -15.92
C TYR A 35 32.32 35.36 -15.32
N SER A 36 32.20 34.20 -14.67
CA SER A 36 33.31 33.48 -14.02
C SER A 36 33.88 32.30 -14.83
N SER A 37 33.90 32.38 -16.17
CA SER A 37 34.31 31.27 -17.05
C SER A 37 35.77 30.80 -16.90
N TYR A 38 36.61 31.61 -16.25
CA TYR A 38 38.02 31.28 -15.99
C TYR A 38 38.29 30.79 -14.56
N ALA A 39 37.26 30.75 -13.70
CA ALA A 39 37.40 30.20 -12.36
C ALA A 39 37.55 28.66 -12.44
N PRO A 40 38.23 28.02 -11.47
CA PRO A 40 38.19 26.57 -11.33
C PRO A 40 36.73 26.08 -11.28
N HIS A 41 36.41 24.99 -11.98
CA HIS A 41 35.02 24.52 -12.08
C HIS A 41 34.70 23.43 -11.05
N TYR A 42 35.73 22.83 -10.44
CA TYR A 42 35.58 21.72 -9.50
C TYR A 42 36.78 21.62 -8.53
N ASP A 43 36.55 21.02 -7.38
CA ASP A 43 37.56 20.71 -6.35
C ASP A 43 37.60 19.20 -6.08
N SER A 44 38.77 18.59 -6.30
CA SER A 44 39.01 17.16 -6.10
C SER A 44 39.82 16.85 -4.82
N THR A 45 40.03 17.82 -3.92
CA THR A 45 40.91 17.67 -2.74
C THR A 45 40.48 16.55 -1.80
N PHE A 46 39.18 16.30 -1.68
CA PHE A 46 38.59 15.28 -0.80
C PHE A 46 37.88 14.15 -1.54
N ALA A 47 37.97 14.13 -2.88
CA ALA A 47 37.32 13.13 -3.71
C ALA A 47 38.11 11.81 -3.70
N ASN A 48 37.40 10.67 -3.77
CA ASN A 48 38.01 9.35 -3.87
C ASN A 48 37.70 8.61 -5.17
N ILE A 49 36.91 9.22 -6.06
CA ILE A 49 36.63 8.75 -7.42
C ILE A 49 37.03 9.81 -8.44
N SER A 50 37.16 9.40 -9.70
CA SER A 50 37.56 10.30 -10.77
C SER A 50 36.44 11.28 -11.13
N LYS A 51 36.79 12.33 -11.89
CA LYS A 51 35.81 13.30 -12.42
C LYS A 51 34.80 12.60 -13.33
N ASP A 52 35.26 11.72 -14.21
CA ASP A 52 34.40 11.01 -15.16
C ASP A 52 33.40 10.09 -14.42
N ASP A 53 33.86 9.42 -13.35
CA ASP A 53 32.97 8.61 -12.49
C ASP A 53 32.00 9.49 -11.70
N SER A 54 32.46 10.65 -11.20
CA SER A 54 31.62 11.61 -10.50
C SER A 54 30.54 12.15 -11.43
N ASP A 55 30.91 12.52 -12.67
CA ASP A 55 29.99 12.97 -13.71
C ASP A 55 28.96 11.90 -14.06
N LEU A 56 29.39 10.64 -14.15
CA LEU A 56 28.47 9.52 -14.37
C LEU A 56 27.46 9.40 -13.23
N ILE A 57 27.91 9.49 -11.98
CA ILE A 57 27.04 9.44 -10.80
C ILE A 57 26.07 10.63 -10.80
N TYR A 58 26.56 11.86 -11.01
CA TYR A 58 25.73 13.07 -11.08
C TYR A 58 24.73 13.01 -12.24
N SER A 59 25.09 12.39 -13.37
CA SER A 59 24.18 12.19 -14.50
C SER A 59 23.07 11.18 -14.20
N ALA A 60 23.37 10.16 -13.39
CA ALA A 60 22.45 9.07 -13.08
C ALA A 60 21.54 9.39 -11.87
N TYR A 61 22.07 10.08 -10.87
CA TYR A 61 21.40 10.31 -9.59
C TYR A 61 21.12 11.80 -9.28
N GLY A 62 21.64 12.73 -10.09
CA GLY A 62 21.59 14.16 -9.79
C GLY A 62 22.62 14.57 -8.74
N GLU A 63 22.65 15.86 -8.36
CA GLU A 63 23.44 16.28 -7.21
C GLU A 63 22.94 15.62 -5.93
N ASP A 64 23.87 15.07 -5.13
CA ASP A 64 23.60 14.68 -3.74
C ASP A 64 23.01 15.90 -3.04
N SER A 65 21.69 15.86 -2.84
CA SER A 65 20.90 16.91 -2.21
C SER A 65 21.19 16.93 -0.71
N ASP A 66 22.41 17.30 -0.34
CA ASP A 66 22.73 17.88 0.97
C ASP A 66 22.28 19.35 1.03
N LEU A 67 21.72 19.90 -0.07
CA LEU A 67 20.80 21.03 0.02
C LEU A 67 19.63 20.63 0.93
N PRO A 68 19.19 21.50 1.86
CA PRO A 68 18.03 21.20 2.68
C PRO A 68 16.90 20.76 1.75
N SER A 69 16.36 19.59 2.06
CA SER A 69 15.27 18.85 1.39
C SER A 69 13.95 19.65 1.27
N ASP A 70 13.99 20.96 1.39
CA ASP A 70 12.85 21.86 1.50
C ASP A 70 12.81 22.84 0.31
N PHE A 71 13.40 22.53 -0.84
CA PHE A 71 12.90 23.14 -2.08
C PHE A 71 11.57 22.47 -2.44
N SER A 72 10.53 22.84 -1.69
CA SER A 72 9.16 22.48 -2.04
C SER A 72 8.76 23.32 -3.25
N ILE A 73 8.56 22.66 -4.38
CA ILE A 73 8.02 23.30 -5.60
C ILE A 73 6.73 24.05 -5.26
N HIS A 74 5.94 23.54 -4.31
CA HIS A 74 4.73 24.18 -3.83
C HIS A 74 5.00 25.51 -3.10
N GLU A 75 6.03 25.58 -2.26
CA GLU A 75 6.41 26.82 -1.56
C GLU A 75 7.03 27.85 -2.52
N PHE A 76 7.80 27.39 -3.51
CA PHE A 76 8.29 28.24 -4.59
C PHE A 76 7.14 28.85 -5.40
N LEU A 77 6.15 28.05 -5.80
CA LEU A 77 4.97 28.53 -6.54
C LEU A 77 4.08 29.45 -5.69
N ALA A 78 4.01 29.24 -4.37
CA ALA A 78 3.26 30.11 -3.47
C ALA A 78 3.95 31.46 -3.22
N THR A 79 5.29 31.48 -3.23
CA THR A 79 6.08 32.69 -2.94
C THR A 79 6.36 33.51 -4.20
N CYS A 80 6.45 32.88 -5.37
CA CYS A 80 6.66 33.56 -6.64
C CYS A 80 5.35 34.18 -7.16
N GLN A 81 5.21 35.49 -7.02
CA GLN A 81 4.14 36.26 -7.67
C GLN A 81 4.26 36.17 -9.20
N ASP A 82 3.21 35.63 -9.82
CA ASP A 82 2.80 35.60 -11.24
C ASP A 82 3.83 35.14 -12.29
N TYR A 83 5.12 35.14 -11.99
CA TYR A 83 6.20 34.88 -12.94
C TYR A 83 6.21 33.44 -13.49
N PRO A 84 6.03 32.38 -12.67
CA PRO A 84 5.94 31.01 -13.19
C PRO A 84 4.73 30.81 -14.10
N TYR A 85 3.60 31.45 -13.76
CA TYR A 85 2.35 31.38 -14.52
C TYR A 85 2.49 32.11 -15.86
N VAL A 86 3.04 33.32 -15.88
CA VAL A 86 3.31 34.08 -17.12
C VAL A 86 4.30 33.33 -18.03
N MET A 87 5.30 32.67 -17.46
CA MET A 87 6.24 31.85 -18.24
C MET A 87 5.54 30.64 -18.87
N ALA A 88 4.71 29.94 -18.10
CA ALA A 88 3.93 28.81 -18.60
C ALA A 88 2.95 29.24 -19.70
N ASP A 89 2.22 30.34 -19.50
CA ASP A 89 1.29 30.89 -20.49
C ASP A 89 2.01 31.33 -21.76
N SER A 90 3.17 32.00 -21.62
CA SER A 90 4.00 32.39 -22.77
C SER A 90 4.49 31.17 -23.54
N LEU A 91 4.89 30.10 -22.85
CA LEU A 91 5.32 28.86 -23.48
C LEU A 91 4.16 28.17 -24.20
N LEU A 92 3.00 28.10 -23.57
CA LEU A 92 1.79 27.55 -24.17
C LEU A 92 1.36 28.37 -25.38
N ASP A 93 1.51 29.69 -25.35
CA ASP A 93 1.25 30.55 -26.51
C ASP A 93 2.26 30.33 -27.64
N VAL A 94 3.54 30.13 -27.33
CA VAL A 94 4.53 29.77 -28.36
C VAL A 94 4.19 28.44 -29.03
N LEU A 95 3.79 27.43 -28.24
CA LEU A 95 3.42 26.10 -28.76
C LEU A 95 2.08 26.10 -29.51
N THR A 96 1.12 26.90 -29.06
CA THR A 96 -0.22 26.97 -29.65
C THR A 96 -0.38 28.10 -30.67
N LYS A 97 0.70 28.83 -30.98
CA LYS A 97 0.70 30.04 -31.83
C LYS A 97 -0.36 31.05 -31.38
N GLY A 98 -0.40 31.32 -30.07
CA GLY A 98 -1.35 32.22 -29.41
C GLY A 98 -2.77 31.64 -29.33
N GLY A 99 -2.93 30.32 -29.39
CA GLY A 99 -4.23 29.66 -29.20
C GLY A 99 -4.68 29.67 -27.74
N HIS A 100 -3.71 29.51 -26.82
CA HIS A 100 -3.94 29.44 -25.37
C HIS A 100 -4.51 30.75 -24.81
N SER A 101 -3.85 31.89 -25.04
CA SER A 101 -4.34 33.20 -24.59
C SER A 101 -5.71 33.58 -25.18
N ARG A 102 -5.99 33.24 -26.44
CA ARG A 102 -7.31 33.46 -27.05
C ARG A 102 -8.42 32.67 -26.37
N THR A 103 -8.15 31.39 -26.06
CA THR A 103 -9.13 30.52 -25.41
C THR A 103 -9.42 30.97 -23.98
N LEU A 104 -8.40 31.43 -23.25
CA LEU A 104 -8.57 32.03 -21.92
C LEU A 104 -9.43 33.29 -21.96
N GLN A 105 -9.17 34.19 -22.92
CA GLN A 105 -9.95 35.41 -23.11
C GLN A 105 -11.42 35.14 -23.45
N GLU A 106 -11.69 34.12 -24.27
CA GLU A 106 -13.06 33.69 -24.59
C GLU A 106 -13.80 33.11 -23.38
N LEU A 107 -13.10 32.37 -22.51
CA LEU A 107 -13.65 31.82 -21.28
C LEU A 107 -14.05 32.93 -20.30
N GLU A 108 -13.19 33.92 -20.08
CA GLU A 108 -13.47 35.08 -19.23
C GLU A 108 -14.65 35.91 -19.74
N MET A 109 -14.75 36.11 -21.06
CA MET A 109 -15.86 36.87 -21.68
C MET A 109 -17.21 36.12 -21.68
N SER A 110 -17.22 34.82 -21.45
CA SER A 110 -18.44 33.99 -21.45
C SER A 110 -19.13 33.86 -20.08
N SER A 111 -18.51 34.39 -19.03
CA SER A 111 -19.16 34.50 -17.71
C SER A 111 -20.18 35.65 -17.74
N PRO A 112 -21.49 35.41 -17.49
CA PRO A 112 -22.44 36.50 -17.40
C PRO A 112 -22.11 37.38 -16.18
N GLU A 113 -21.82 38.64 -16.45
CA GLU A 113 -21.73 39.71 -15.44
C GLU A 113 -23.08 39.82 -14.71
N ASP A 114 -23.11 39.50 -13.42
CA ASP A 114 -24.10 40.03 -12.48
C ASP A 114 -23.44 41.19 -11.74
N ASP A 115 -23.83 42.40 -12.13
CA ASP A 115 -23.39 43.66 -11.53
C ASP A 115 -24.00 43.83 -10.14
N SER A 116 -23.20 43.76 -9.06
CA SER A 116 -23.16 44.83 -8.03
C SER A 116 -22.23 44.53 -6.84
N GLN A 117 -21.43 45.56 -6.52
CA GLN A 117 -20.91 45.93 -5.20
C GLN A 117 -19.69 45.17 -4.62
N THR A 118 -18.54 45.87 -4.73
CA THR A 118 -17.61 46.19 -3.63
C THR A 118 -17.81 45.45 -2.31
N GLY A 119 -16.82 44.64 -1.93
CA GLY A 119 -16.67 44.18 -0.55
C GLY A 119 -15.65 43.07 -0.43
N SER A 120 -14.48 43.40 0.12
CA SER A 120 -13.58 42.46 0.80
C SER A 120 -14.36 41.37 1.53
N LEU A 121 -14.03 40.10 1.29
CA LEU A 121 -13.87 39.07 2.33
C LEU A 121 -13.39 37.75 1.71
N ASP A 122 -12.25 37.34 2.23
CA ASP A 122 -11.78 35.98 2.44
C ASP A 122 -12.90 34.91 2.39
N SER A 123 -12.76 33.94 1.50
CA SER A 123 -13.41 32.63 1.64
C SER A 123 -12.65 31.61 0.81
N GLU A 124 -11.81 30.88 1.52
CA GLU A 124 -11.49 29.49 1.27
C GLU A 124 -12.77 28.75 0.83
N LYS A 125 -12.88 28.46 -0.47
CA LYS A 125 -13.78 27.43 -0.96
C LYS A 125 -12.93 26.24 -1.35
N GLU A 126 -12.77 25.34 -0.38
CA GLU A 126 -12.60 23.91 -0.66
C GLU A 126 -13.66 23.51 -1.68
N MET A 127 -13.21 23.09 -2.87
CA MET A 127 -14.03 22.42 -3.85
C MET A 127 -14.23 20.99 -3.38
N GLU A 128 -15.13 20.81 -2.42
CA GLU A 128 -15.70 19.52 -2.06
C GLU A 128 -16.43 18.98 -3.29
N ILE A 129 -15.92 17.86 -3.83
CA ILE A 129 -16.57 17.08 -4.88
C ILE A 129 -17.82 16.46 -4.24
N THR A 130 -18.90 17.22 -4.23
CA THR A 130 -20.22 16.73 -3.83
C THR A 130 -20.71 15.79 -4.93
N GLU A 131 -21.04 14.57 -4.52
CA GLU A 131 -21.72 13.58 -5.34
C GLU A 131 -22.94 14.23 -6.00
N ILE A 132 -22.94 14.23 -7.33
CA ILE A 132 -24.12 14.59 -8.11
C ILE A 132 -25.13 13.47 -7.88
N GLU A 133 -26.09 13.68 -6.98
CA GLU A 133 -27.31 12.89 -6.96
C GLU A 133 -27.99 13.00 -8.33
N PRO A 134 -28.20 11.91 -9.09
CA PRO A 134 -28.98 11.99 -10.30
C PRO A 134 -30.46 12.07 -9.92
N ALA A 135 -31.00 13.27 -10.08
CA ALA A 135 -32.42 13.58 -10.05
C ALA A 135 -33.27 12.45 -10.66
N GLY A 136 -34.30 12.06 -9.91
CA GLY A 136 -35.19 10.95 -10.24
C GLY A 136 -35.90 11.12 -11.58
N ARG A 137 -35.37 10.47 -12.62
CA ARG A 137 -36.14 9.93 -13.75
C ARG A 137 -35.28 8.98 -14.57
N LEU A 138 -35.02 7.79 -14.04
CA LEU A 138 -34.35 6.74 -14.80
C LEU A 138 -35.39 5.73 -15.30
N ASP A 139 -35.46 5.63 -16.62
CA ASP A 139 -36.32 4.72 -17.35
C ASP A 139 -35.99 3.26 -16.99
N SER A 140 -36.99 2.39 -16.90
CA SER A 140 -36.89 1.02 -16.35
C SER A 140 -35.79 0.17 -16.99
N SER A 141 -35.36 0.50 -18.21
CA SER A 141 -34.33 -0.22 -18.96
C SER A 141 -32.90 0.00 -18.46
N SER A 142 -32.60 1.08 -17.72
CA SER A 142 -31.23 1.36 -17.23
C SER A 142 -30.90 0.67 -15.91
N ARG A 143 -31.93 0.28 -15.15
CA ARG A 143 -31.81 -0.40 -13.85
C ARG A 143 -31.21 -1.81 -13.99
N ASP A 144 -31.64 -2.55 -15.01
CA ASP A 144 -31.14 -3.90 -15.29
C ASP A 144 -29.66 -3.90 -15.72
N ARG A 145 -29.23 -2.85 -16.44
CA ARG A 145 -27.84 -2.70 -16.92
C ARG A 145 -26.86 -2.35 -15.78
N LEU A 146 -27.30 -1.59 -14.78
CA LEU A 146 -26.52 -1.28 -13.57
C LEU A 146 -26.43 -2.47 -12.61
N THR A 147 -27.44 -3.33 -12.61
CA THR A 147 -27.45 -4.56 -11.80
C THR A 147 -26.37 -5.55 -12.27
N ALA A 148 -26.14 -5.64 -13.58
CA ALA A 148 -25.05 -6.44 -14.15
C ALA A 148 -23.65 -5.85 -13.87
N LEU A 149 -23.52 -4.52 -13.84
CA LEU A 149 -22.25 -3.85 -13.50
C LEU A 149 -21.88 -3.99 -12.02
N LYS A 150 -22.87 -4.04 -11.12
CA LYS A 150 -22.67 -4.33 -9.69
C LYS A 150 -21.99 -5.69 -9.43
N ALA A 151 -22.17 -6.66 -10.33
CA ALA A 151 -21.51 -7.97 -10.24
C ALA A 151 -20.07 -7.98 -10.76
N VAL A 152 -19.70 -7.03 -11.63
CA VAL A 152 -18.37 -6.91 -12.25
C VAL A 152 -17.46 -6.00 -11.44
N THR A 153 -18.03 -4.98 -10.80
CA THR A 153 -17.30 -4.11 -9.90
C THR A 153 -17.55 -4.56 -8.47
N ASN A 154 -16.52 -5.08 -7.81
CA ASN A 154 -16.52 -5.47 -6.39
C ASN A 154 -16.69 -4.25 -5.42
N PHE A 155 -17.33 -3.16 -5.88
CA PHE A 155 -17.76 -2.02 -5.07
C PHE A 155 -18.99 -2.42 -4.26
N GLY A 156 -18.70 -2.99 -3.09
CA GLY A 156 -19.70 -3.43 -2.13
C GLY A 156 -19.69 -4.94 -2.04
N ALA A 157 -19.11 -5.44 -0.96
CA ALA A 157 -19.45 -6.76 -0.44
C ALA A 157 -20.98 -6.92 -0.52
N PRO A 158 -21.50 -8.10 -0.89
CA PRO A 158 -22.94 -8.33 -0.87
C PRO A 158 -23.44 -7.93 0.52
N VAL A 159 -24.34 -6.95 0.56
CA VAL A 159 -25.09 -6.69 1.78
C VAL A 159 -25.85 -7.99 2.04
N GLU A 160 -25.38 -8.77 3.00
CA GLU A 160 -26.03 -10.01 3.39
C GLU A 160 -27.41 -9.63 3.93
N VAL A 161 -28.45 -9.99 3.18
CA VAL A 161 -29.83 -9.78 3.60
C VAL A 161 -30.15 -10.93 4.54
N PHE A 162 -30.26 -10.61 5.83
CA PHE A 162 -30.60 -11.58 6.85
C PHE A 162 -32.12 -11.76 6.95
N ASP A 163 -32.58 -13.01 7.07
CA ASP A 163 -34.00 -13.35 7.19
C ASP A 163 -34.60 -13.01 8.57
N SER A 164 -33.75 -12.68 9.56
CA SER A 164 -34.14 -12.40 10.95
C SER A 164 -33.29 -11.27 11.56
N GLU A 165 -33.91 -10.40 12.35
CA GLU A 165 -33.23 -9.34 13.13
C GLU A 165 -32.18 -9.92 14.08
N GLU A 166 -32.41 -11.13 14.59
CA GLU A 166 -31.48 -11.85 15.46
C GLU A 166 -30.19 -12.23 14.71
N ALA A 167 -30.32 -12.70 13.47
CA ALA A 167 -29.18 -13.04 12.62
C ALA A 167 -28.34 -11.80 12.28
N GLU A 168 -29.00 -10.66 12.03
CA GLU A 168 -28.30 -9.38 11.80
C GLU A 168 -27.54 -8.91 13.05
N MET A 169 -28.11 -9.06 14.25
CA MET A 169 -27.41 -8.77 15.51
C MET A 169 -26.19 -9.66 15.71
N PHE A 170 -26.29 -10.96 15.42
CA PHE A 170 -25.14 -11.88 15.49
C PHE A 170 -24.06 -11.54 14.48
N GLN A 171 -24.43 -11.22 13.24
CA GLN A 171 -23.45 -10.80 12.24
C GLN A 171 -22.71 -9.54 12.68
N ARG A 172 -23.43 -8.52 13.17
CA ARG A 172 -22.79 -7.31 13.72
C ARG A 172 -21.80 -7.64 14.84
N LYS A 173 -22.14 -8.60 15.71
CA LYS A 173 -21.27 -9.03 16.80
C LYS A 173 -20.02 -9.78 16.30
N LEU A 174 -20.17 -10.58 15.25
CA LEU A 174 -19.05 -11.24 14.57
C LEU A 174 -18.14 -10.23 13.89
N ASP A 175 -18.69 -9.22 13.22
CA ASP A 175 -17.93 -8.16 12.58
C ASP A 175 -17.17 -7.31 13.61
N GLU A 176 -17.82 -6.95 14.73
CA GLU A 176 -17.19 -6.29 15.87
C GLU A 176 -16.02 -7.12 16.40
N THR A 177 -16.22 -8.42 16.60
CA THR A 177 -15.18 -9.33 17.09
C THR A 177 -14.03 -9.46 16.11
N THR A 178 -14.32 -9.47 14.80
CA THR A 178 -13.31 -9.48 13.74
C THR A 178 -12.49 -8.21 13.75
N ARG A 179 -13.12 -7.04 13.96
CA ARG A 179 -12.40 -5.77 14.13
C ARG A 179 -11.47 -5.80 15.34
N LEU A 180 -11.97 -6.24 16.50
CA LEU A 180 -11.18 -6.35 17.73
C LEU A 180 -9.99 -7.30 17.58
N LEU A 181 -10.14 -8.40 16.83
CA LEU A 181 -9.03 -9.32 16.51
C LEU A 181 -7.93 -8.64 15.68
N ARG A 182 -8.30 -7.80 14.70
CA ARG A 182 -7.33 -7.03 13.92
C ARG A 182 -6.61 -6.01 14.78
N GLU A 183 -7.34 -5.29 15.64
CA GLU A 183 -6.74 -4.32 16.58
C GLU A 183 -5.83 -5.02 17.60
N LEU A 184 -6.20 -6.21 18.09
CA LEU A 184 -5.36 -7.01 18.97
C LEU A 184 -4.08 -7.48 18.26
N GLN A 185 -4.20 -7.93 17.01
CA GLN A 185 -3.06 -8.30 16.18
C GLN A 185 -2.13 -7.10 15.93
N GLU A 186 -2.69 -5.93 15.65
CA GLU A 186 -1.94 -4.69 15.48
C GLU A 186 -1.16 -4.34 16.75
N ALA A 187 -1.81 -4.35 17.92
CA ALA A 187 -1.16 -4.05 19.20
C ALA A 187 -0.06 -5.07 19.54
N GLN A 188 -0.28 -6.36 19.24
CA GLN A 188 0.76 -7.39 19.37
C GLN A 188 1.91 -7.17 18.39
N ASN A 189 1.63 -6.79 17.15
CA ASN A 189 2.64 -6.52 16.13
C ASN A 189 3.45 -5.27 16.50
N GLU A 190 2.83 -4.20 17.00
CA GLU A 190 3.51 -3.01 17.52
C GLU A 190 4.54 -3.40 18.59
N ARG A 191 4.13 -4.22 19.58
CA ARG A 191 5.03 -4.70 20.62
C ARG A 191 6.14 -5.60 20.08
N LEU A 192 5.80 -6.59 19.25
CA LEU A 192 6.73 -7.64 18.79
C LEU A 192 7.66 -7.16 17.67
N SER A 193 7.28 -6.12 16.92
CA SER A 193 8.10 -5.50 15.88
C SER A 193 9.13 -4.51 16.43
N THR A 194 9.09 -4.19 17.73
CA THR A 194 10.13 -3.40 18.38
C THR A 194 11.50 -4.07 18.25
N ARG A 195 12.56 -3.25 18.27
CA ARG A 195 13.94 -3.76 18.15
C ARG A 195 14.18 -4.86 19.20
N PRO A 196 14.60 -6.07 18.79
CA PRO A 196 14.76 -7.18 19.72
C PRO A 196 15.70 -6.81 20.87
N PRO A 197 15.33 -7.09 22.13
CA PRO A 197 16.22 -6.84 23.25
C PRO A 197 17.47 -7.73 23.14
N PRO A 198 18.61 -7.30 23.72
CA PRO A 198 19.87 -8.06 23.65
C PRO A 198 19.74 -9.47 24.23
N ASN A 199 18.83 -9.67 25.18
CA ASN A 199 18.50 -10.96 25.79
C ASN A 199 17.00 -11.29 25.64
N MET A 200 16.68 -12.50 25.19
CA MET A 200 15.29 -13.00 25.08
C MET A 200 14.52 -13.05 26.40
N ILE A 201 15.21 -13.06 27.55
CA ILE A 201 14.57 -12.99 28.88
C ILE A 201 13.92 -11.61 29.10
N CYS A 202 14.35 -10.58 28.37
CA CYS A 202 13.86 -9.21 28.47
C CYS A 202 12.77 -8.88 27.43
N LEU A 203 12.07 -9.88 26.88
CA LEU A 203 10.93 -9.62 26.01
C LEU A 203 9.85 -8.83 26.77
N LEU A 204 9.30 -7.81 26.10
CA LEU A 204 8.21 -7.00 26.62
C LEU A 204 6.96 -7.89 26.79
N GLY A 205 6.37 -7.85 27.98
CA GLY A 205 5.08 -8.49 28.24
C GLY A 205 3.91 -7.79 27.51
N PRO A 206 2.70 -8.37 27.55
CA PRO A 206 1.48 -7.73 27.03
C PRO A 206 1.24 -6.33 27.57
N SER A 207 0.98 -5.41 26.65
CA SER A 207 0.53 -4.07 27.00
C SER A 207 -0.88 -4.11 27.62
N TYR A 208 -1.24 -3.09 28.40
CA TYR A 208 -2.59 -2.98 28.95
C TYR A 208 -3.66 -2.96 27.84
N ARG A 209 -3.37 -2.29 26.71
CA ARG A 209 -4.23 -2.28 25.53
C ARG A 209 -4.46 -3.69 24.97
N GLU A 210 -3.39 -4.48 24.82
CA GLU A 210 -3.51 -5.89 24.37
C GLU A 210 -4.34 -6.73 25.33
N MET A 211 -4.11 -6.59 26.64
CA MET A 211 -4.86 -7.36 27.65
C MET A 211 -6.36 -7.04 27.59
N HIS A 212 -6.71 -5.75 27.51
CA HIS A 212 -8.10 -5.31 27.42
C HIS A 212 -8.77 -5.78 26.12
N LEU A 213 -8.09 -5.65 24.97
CA LEU A 213 -8.61 -6.15 23.70
C LEU A 213 -8.81 -7.67 23.73
N ALA A 214 -7.87 -8.41 24.30
CA ALA A 214 -7.98 -9.87 24.45
C ALA A 214 -9.14 -10.26 25.36
N GLU A 215 -9.38 -9.55 26.46
CA GLU A 215 -10.53 -9.76 27.34
C GLU A 215 -11.85 -9.51 26.60
N GLN A 216 -11.95 -8.40 25.85
CA GLN A 216 -13.15 -8.07 25.09
C GLN A 216 -13.45 -9.10 24.00
N VAL A 217 -12.43 -9.53 23.25
CA VAL A 217 -12.55 -10.62 22.27
C VAL A 217 -13.02 -11.90 22.94
N THR A 218 -12.44 -12.26 24.09
CA THR A 218 -12.79 -13.48 24.83
C THR A 218 -14.24 -13.44 25.30
N ASN A 219 -14.71 -12.30 25.82
CA ASN A 219 -16.09 -12.13 26.26
C ASN A 219 -17.07 -12.22 25.09
N ASN A 220 -16.80 -11.57 23.97
CA ASN A 220 -17.63 -11.64 22.77
C ASN A 220 -17.72 -13.08 22.22
N LEU A 221 -16.58 -13.76 22.11
CA LEU A 221 -16.55 -15.16 21.64
C LEU A 221 -17.28 -16.09 22.62
N LYS A 222 -17.17 -15.84 23.92
CA LYS A 222 -17.90 -16.59 24.94
C LYS A 222 -19.42 -16.41 24.82
N GLU A 223 -19.90 -15.21 24.52
CA GLU A 223 -21.33 -14.96 24.29
C GLU A 223 -21.84 -15.69 23.05
N LEU A 224 -21.09 -15.64 21.95
CA LEU A 224 -21.43 -16.33 20.70
C LEU A 224 -21.40 -17.85 20.87
N ALA A 225 -20.37 -18.38 21.53
CA ALA A 225 -20.19 -19.82 21.76
C ALA A 225 -21.25 -20.42 22.70
N GLN A 226 -21.89 -19.63 23.56
CA GLN A 226 -22.96 -20.12 24.44
C GLN A 226 -24.24 -20.49 23.70
N GLN A 227 -24.45 -19.95 22.49
CA GLN A 227 -25.67 -20.15 21.71
C GLN A 227 -25.61 -21.38 20.79
N VAL A 228 -24.44 -22.03 20.69
CA VAL A 228 -24.21 -23.16 19.80
C VAL A 228 -23.64 -24.35 20.56
N THR A 229 -23.78 -25.56 20.03
CA THR A 229 -23.20 -26.73 20.68
C THR A 229 -21.68 -26.76 20.42
N PRO A 230 -20.87 -27.32 21.33
CA PRO A 230 -19.42 -27.40 21.12
C PRO A 230 -19.01 -28.12 19.82
N GLY A 231 -19.85 -29.04 19.33
CA GLY A 231 -19.63 -29.75 18.07
C GLY A 231 -19.78 -28.87 16.82
N ASP A 232 -20.50 -27.76 16.91
CA ASP A 232 -20.67 -26.80 15.82
C ASP A 232 -19.45 -25.86 15.69
N ILE A 233 -18.74 -25.62 16.80
CA ILE A 233 -17.57 -24.73 16.84
C ILE A 233 -16.28 -25.48 16.48
N VAL A 234 -16.14 -26.73 16.95
CA VAL A 234 -14.88 -27.48 16.81
C VAL A 234 -15.11 -28.90 16.31
N SER A 235 -14.30 -29.31 15.34
CA SER A 235 -14.32 -30.68 14.83
C SER A 235 -13.61 -31.65 15.78
N THR A 236 -14.00 -32.93 15.76
CA THR A 236 -13.30 -34.00 16.50
C THR A 236 -11.81 -34.08 16.14
N TYR A 237 -11.46 -33.75 14.91
CA TYR A 237 -10.07 -33.61 14.47
C TYR A 237 -9.36 -32.46 15.19
N GLY A 238 -9.98 -31.28 15.27
CA GLY A 238 -9.43 -30.12 15.99
C GLY A 238 -9.12 -30.43 17.46
N VAL A 239 -10.05 -31.12 18.14
CA VAL A 239 -9.85 -31.56 19.54
C VAL A 239 -8.67 -32.54 19.66
N ARG A 240 -8.61 -33.54 18.78
CA ARG A 240 -7.50 -34.51 18.77
C ARG A 240 -6.15 -33.84 18.52
N LYS A 241 -6.10 -32.90 17.57
CA LYS A 241 -4.90 -32.11 17.28
C LYS A 241 -4.47 -31.30 18.51
N ALA A 242 -5.40 -30.65 19.20
CA ALA A 242 -5.12 -29.91 20.44
C ALA A 242 -4.62 -30.81 21.58
N MET A 243 -5.09 -32.06 21.64
CA MET A 243 -4.62 -33.08 22.59
C MET A 243 -3.31 -33.76 22.17
N GLY A 244 -2.71 -33.38 21.04
CA GLY A 244 -1.49 -34.00 20.50
C GLY A 244 -1.70 -35.40 19.88
N ILE A 245 -2.94 -35.80 19.62
CA ILE A 245 -3.30 -37.08 19.00
C ILE A 245 -3.26 -36.91 17.48
N SER A 246 -2.22 -37.45 16.86
CA SER A 246 -2.09 -37.53 15.40
C SER A 246 -2.73 -38.83 14.91
N ILE A 247 -3.95 -38.75 14.38
CA ILE A 247 -4.54 -39.86 13.63
C ILE A 247 -4.06 -39.71 12.18
N PRO A 248 -3.39 -40.72 11.59
CA PRO A 248 -3.10 -40.72 10.16
C PRO A 248 -4.43 -40.64 9.41
N SER A 249 -4.58 -39.60 8.58
CA SER A 249 -5.75 -39.46 7.71
C SER A 249 -5.86 -40.73 6.86
N PRO A 250 -7.06 -41.32 6.67
CA PRO A 250 -7.25 -42.20 5.53
C PRO A 250 -6.89 -41.39 4.29
N ILE A 251 -6.14 -42.00 3.37
CA ILE A 251 -5.78 -41.43 2.08
C ILE A 251 -7.09 -41.21 1.33
N VAL A 252 -7.69 -40.03 1.51
CA VAL A 252 -8.58 -39.46 0.51
C VAL A 252 -7.61 -38.83 -0.47
N GLU A 253 -7.62 -39.31 -1.71
CA GLU A 253 -6.90 -38.72 -2.83
C GLU A 253 -7.21 -37.23 -2.86
N ASN A 254 -6.34 -36.45 -2.23
CA ASN A 254 -6.36 -35.02 -2.38
C ASN A 254 -5.95 -34.78 -3.83
N ASN A 255 -6.87 -34.20 -4.60
CA ASN A 255 -6.58 -33.52 -5.86
C ASN A 255 -5.59 -32.37 -5.59
N PHE A 256 -4.34 -32.70 -5.29
CA PHE A 256 -3.22 -31.80 -5.43
C PHE A 256 -2.96 -31.70 -6.93
N VAL A 257 -3.39 -30.60 -7.54
CA VAL A 257 -2.92 -30.23 -8.87
C VAL A 257 -1.47 -29.79 -8.70
N ASP A 258 -0.55 -30.68 -9.03
CA ASP A 258 0.86 -30.35 -9.20
C ASP A 258 1.01 -29.54 -10.50
N LEU A 259 1.40 -28.27 -10.39
CA LEU A 259 1.54 -27.34 -11.50
C LEU A 259 2.95 -27.35 -12.12
N THR A 260 3.72 -28.42 -11.89
CA THR A 260 5.12 -28.49 -12.29
C THR A 260 5.46 -29.61 -13.28
N GLU A 261 4.47 -30.34 -13.81
CA GLU A 261 4.73 -31.34 -14.85
C GLU A 261 4.51 -30.75 -16.24
N ASP A 262 5.64 -30.55 -16.93
CA ASP A 262 5.74 -30.18 -18.33
C ASP A 262 4.94 -31.16 -19.21
N PHE A 263 4.11 -30.60 -20.10
CA PHE A 263 3.40 -31.33 -21.13
C PHE A 263 4.37 -31.87 -22.19
N GLU A 264 4.66 -33.16 -22.16
CA GLU A 264 5.23 -33.89 -23.31
C GLU A 264 4.21 -34.91 -23.85
N GLU A 265 3.67 -34.52 -25.01
CA GLU A 265 3.00 -35.24 -26.08
C GLU A 265 2.33 -36.62 -25.86
N LEU A 266 1.02 -36.55 -26.07
CA LEU A 266 0.12 -37.57 -26.62
C LEU A 266 0.76 -38.45 -27.72
N LYS A 267 0.84 -39.78 -27.49
CA LYS A 267 0.75 -40.77 -28.59
C LYS A 267 -0.32 -41.81 -28.32
N LYS A 268 -1.41 -41.67 -29.08
CA LYS A 268 -2.38 -42.71 -29.37
C LYS A 268 -1.68 -43.89 -30.04
N THR A 269 -1.97 -45.09 -29.56
CA THR A 269 -2.14 -46.29 -30.41
C THR A 269 -3.15 -47.18 -29.74
N GLY A 270 -4.32 -47.35 -30.38
CA GLY A 270 -5.27 -48.40 -30.02
C GLY A 270 -4.90 -49.74 -30.64
N VAL A 271 -5.62 -50.78 -30.20
CA VAL A 271 -6.22 -51.90 -30.97
C VAL A 271 -6.24 -53.17 -30.10
N ALA A 272 -7.48 -53.70 -29.91
CA ALA A 272 -7.99 -55.09 -29.76
C ALA A 272 -7.25 -56.11 -28.84
N GLU A 273 -7.86 -57.10 -28.17
CA GLU A 273 -9.08 -57.94 -28.35
C GLU A 273 -9.66 -58.29 -26.94
N CYS A 274 -10.98 -58.41 -26.72
CA CYS A 274 -11.81 -59.65 -26.77
C CYS A 274 -11.09 -60.90 -26.18
N GLY A 275 -11.48 -61.60 -25.11
CA GLY A 275 -12.70 -61.93 -24.35
C GLY A 275 -12.35 -63.17 -23.48
N PRO A 276 -13.26 -64.05 -22.99
CA PRO A 276 -14.64 -63.89 -22.53
C PRO A 276 -14.90 -64.51 -21.11
N ASP A 277 -16.18 -64.55 -20.73
CA ASP A 277 -16.84 -65.04 -19.51
C ASP A 277 -16.53 -66.46 -18.97
N GLY A 278 -16.87 -66.66 -17.69
CA GLY A 278 -17.24 -67.93 -17.02
C GLY A 278 -16.55 -68.08 -15.66
N ILE A 279 -17.20 -68.23 -14.50
CA ILE A 279 -18.54 -68.68 -14.07
C ILE A 279 -18.93 -67.87 -12.83
#